data_AF-A0A3P3W1F2-F1
#
_entry.id   AF-A0A3P3W1F2-F1
#
_cell.length_a   1.000
_cell.length_b   1.000
_cell.length_c   1.000
_cell.angle_alpha   90.00
_cell.angle_beta   90.00
_cell.angle_gamma   90.00
#
_symmetry.space_group_name_H-M   'P 1'
#
loop_
_entity.id
_entity.type
_entity.pdbx_description
1 polymer ?
#
loop_
_entity_poly.entity_id
_entity_poly.type
_entity_poly.pdbx_seq_one_letter_code
_entity_poly.pdbx_strand_id
1 'polypeptide(L)'
;MALRSDSPAPDAARDDAALSGTVDGRSLPEHTVKRVTAAVLAVVLLVTLFVPWWLTDPVVRLEFPVFAGWQLFAAGLGIAPFAGYTGFSVFGNVLLGVVPVLPLLVLIALLVVRATKPRALPGTTIVLWAVFAFLAAIWLVVLGWARLNATQGEHPATWGLLIATIVSLFTATAFGNWWRLGEKSLWPRRGGLRLGAAEEPNDGDALTTEQLLQALDEEDAAKPAPDDEGDKPSR
;
A
#
# COMPACT_ATOMS: atom_id res chain seq x y z
N MET A 1 3.78 -55.12 -60.35
CA MET A 1 3.11 -56.13 -59.49
C MET A 1 3.79 -56.06 -58.13
N ALA A 2 3.00 -56.05 -57.05
CA ALA A 2 3.33 -55.81 -55.64
C ALA A 2 3.53 -54.34 -55.19
N LEU A 3 2.47 -53.85 -54.54
CA LEU A 3 2.37 -52.69 -53.65
C LEU A 3 3.00 -53.00 -52.28
N ARG A 4 3.55 -51.99 -51.60
CA ARG A 4 3.39 -51.81 -50.15
C ARG A 4 3.58 -50.35 -49.75
N SER A 5 2.56 -49.83 -49.10
CA SER A 5 2.46 -48.58 -48.36
C SER A 5 3.34 -48.61 -47.11
N ASP A 6 3.87 -47.46 -46.70
CA ASP A 6 3.70 -46.96 -45.34
C ASP A 6 3.88 -45.44 -45.32
N SER A 7 2.88 -44.78 -44.75
CA SER A 7 2.89 -43.36 -44.35
C SER A 7 3.46 -43.28 -42.93
N PRO A 8 4.01 -42.14 -42.50
CA PRO A 8 3.15 -41.26 -41.73
C PRO A 8 3.32 -39.76 -42.03
N ALA A 9 2.16 -39.09 -42.03
CA ALA A 9 1.77 -37.75 -41.59
C ALA A 9 2.76 -36.53 -41.63
N PRO A 10 2.24 -35.32 -41.93
CA PRO A 10 3.04 -34.11 -42.13
C PRO A 10 3.37 -33.37 -40.83
N ASP A 11 4.62 -32.94 -40.68
CA ASP A 11 5.05 -32.01 -39.63
C ASP A 11 4.54 -30.58 -39.93
N ALA A 12 3.38 -30.27 -39.37
CA ALA A 12 2.91 -28.90 -39.17
C ALA A 12 3.48 -28.38 -37.83
N ALA A 13 4.56 -27.60 -37.88
CA ALA A 13 4.98 -26.69 -36.80
C ALA A 13 6.23 -25.88 -37.18
N ARG A 14 6.11 -24.89 -38.08
CA ARG A 14 7.21 -23.94 -38.27
C ARG A 14 6.82 -22.55 -38.79
N ASP A 15 5.69 -22.01 -38.33
CA ASP A 15 5.31 -20.62 -38.65
C ASP A 15 4.80 -19.74 -37.48
N ASP A 16 4.77 -20.22 -36.23
CA ASP A 16 4.18 -19.45 -35.10
C ASP A 16 5.20 -18.70 -34.21
N ALA A 17 6.43 -18.47 -34.68
CA ALA A 17 7.46 -17.79 -33.88
C ALA A 17 7.58 -16.27 -34.14
N ALA A 18 6.62 -15.66 -34.85
CA ALA A 18 6.68 -14.25 -35.25
C ALA A 18 5.54 -13.37 -34.68
N LEU A 19 4.80 -13.83 -33.66
CA LEU A 19 3.69 -13.06 -33.04
C LEU A 19 3.85 -12.77 -31.54
N SER A 20 4.97 -13.12 -30.90
CA SER A 20 5.23 -12.82 -29.48
C SER A 20 5.95 -11.47 -29.27
N GLY A 21 5.63 -10.49 -30.12
CA GLY A 21 6.37 -9.23 -30.24
C GLY A 21 5.53 -7.96 -30.08
N THR A 22 4.37 -8.02 -29.44
CA THR A 22 3.63 -6.83 -29.03
C THR A 22 3.45 -6.84 -27.53
N VAL A 23 4.46 -6.29 -26.84
CA VAL A 23 4.25 -5.69 -25.51
C VAL A 23 3.27 -4.55 -25.74
N ASP A 24 1.98 -4.86 -25.60
CA ASP A 24 0.93 -3.86 -25.53
C ASP A 24 1.23 -2.99 -24.31
N GLY A 25 1.93 -1.88 -24.57
CA GLY A 25 2.10 -0.76 -23.68
C GLY A 25 0.78 -0.03 -23.49
N ARG A 26 -0.31 -0.74 -23.14
CA ARG A 26 -1.48 -0.14 -22.52
C ARG A 26 -0.96 0.54 -21.27
N SER A 27 -0.79 1.86 -21.36
CA SER A 27 -0.79 2.73 -20.21
C SER A 27 -2.14 2.50 -19.52
N LEU A 28 -2.18 1.54 -18.60
CA LEU A 28 -3.34 1.27 -17.78
C LEU A 28 -3.74 2.63 -17.18
N PRO A 29 -4.93 3.17 -17.50
CA PRO A 29 -5.34 4.50 -17.03
C PRO A 29 -5.30 4.63 -15.50
N GLU A 30 -5.31 3.51 -14.78
CA GLU A 30 -5.06 3.40 -13.34
C GLU A 30 -3.69 3.95 -12.89
N HIS A 31 -2.65 3.88 -13.73
CA HIS A 31 -1.32 4.38 -13.39
C HIS A 31 -1.30 5.91 -13.24
N THR A 32 -2.12 6.65 -14.00
CA THR A 32 -2.15 8.12 -13.94
C THR A 32 -2.80 8.60 -12.65
N VAL A 33 -3.93 8.00 -12.25
CA VAL A 33 -4.64 8.36 -11.01
C VAL A 33 -3.75 8.16 -9.79
N LYS A 34 -3.10 6.99 -9.67
CA LYS A 34 -2.22 6.68 -8.54
C LYS A 34 -1.03 7.63 -8.44
N ARG A 35 -0.47 8.06 -9.58
CA ARG A 35 0.64 9.03 -9.64
C ARG A 35 0.20 10.43 -9.23
N VAL A 36 -0.93 10.89 -9.75
CA VAL A 36 -1.49 12.21 -9.43
C VAL A 36 -1.84 12.28 -7.95
N THR A 37 -2.51 11.26 -7.42
CA THR A 37 -2.81 11.21 -5.98
C THR A 37 -1.55 11.19 -5.14
N ALA A 38 -0.52 10.43 -5.52
CA ALA A 38 0.78 10.46 -4.83
C ALA A 38 1.40 11.86 -4.83
N ALA A 39 1.37 12.55 -5.98
CA ALA A 39 1.90 13.90 -6.12
C ALA A 39 1.12 14.91 -5.26
N VAL A 40 -0.22 14.86 -5.29
CA VAL A 40 -1.07 15.74 -4.48
C VAL A 40 -0.80 15.52 -2.99
N LEU A 41 -0.77 14.26 -2.54
CA LEU A 41 -0.48 13.94 -1.13
C LEU A 41 0.92 14.39 -0.72
N ALA A 42 1.92 14.20 -1.58
CA ALA A 42 3.28 14.69 -1.32
C ALA A 42 3.32 16.22 -1.18
N VAL A 43 2.66 16.95 -2.07
CA VAL A 43 2.59 18.42 -2.03
C VAL A 43 1.87 18.89 -0.76
N VAL A 44 0.73 18.29 -0.42
CA VAL A 44 -0.02 18.64 0.79
C VAL A 44 0.85 18.40 2.03
N LEU A 45 1.49 17.24 2.16
CA LEU A 45 2.39 16.94 3.29
C LEU A 45 3.63 17.85 3.32
N LEU A 46 4.15 18.25 2.17
CA LEU A 46 5.27 19.18 2.11
C LEU A 46 4.85 20.57 2.58
N VAL A 47 3.68 21.06 2.14
CA VAL A 47 3.14 22.36 2.57
C VAL A 47 2.83 22.35 4.06
N THR A 48 2.31 21.25 4.61
CA THR A 48 2.01 21.18 6.05
C THR A 48 3.24 21.34 6.92
N LEU A 49 4.45 21.00 6.45
CA LEU A 49 5.69 21.26 7.20
C LEU A 49 5.95 22.74 7.45
N PHE A 50 5.37 23.64 6.67
CA PHE A 50 5.49 25.09 6.83
C PHE A 50 4.33 25.71 7.62
N VAL A 51 3.31 24.92 7.93
CA VAL A 51 2.17 25.34 8.77
C VAL A 51 2.57 25.18 10.25
N PRO A 52 2.01 25.96 11.19
CA PRO A 52 2.23 25.78 12.63
C PRO A 52 1.81 24.38 13.10
N TRP A 53 2.68 23.68 13.83
CA TRP A 53 2.43 22.37 14.44
C TRP A 53 2.38 22.41 15.96
N TRP A 54 3.12 23.35 16.57
CA TRP A 54 3.30 23.38 18.02
C TRP A 54 3.41 24.81 18.55
N LEU A 55 2.69 25.12 19.63
CA LEU A 55 2.83 26.35 20.38
C LEU A 55 4.08 26.29 21.26
N THR A 56 4.86 27.36 21.26
CA THR A 56 6.04 27.46 22.13
C THR A 56 5.64 27.65 23.59
N ASP A 57 6.64 27.52 24.47
CA ASP A 57 6.47 27.78 25.90
C ASP A 57 5.99 29.22 26.15
N PRO A 58 5.05 29.48 27.08
CA PRO A 58 4.56 30.83 27.38
C PRO A 58 5.66 31.88 27.59
N VAL A 59 6.81 31.49 28.16
CA VAL A 59 7.95 32.40 28.37
C VAL A 59 8.61 32.83 27.06
N VAL A 60 8.61 31.95 26.05
CA VAL A 60 9.29 32.13 24.75
C VAL A 60 8.34 32.66 23.66
N ARG A 61 7.02 32.57 23.88
CA ARG A 61 5.99 33.00 22.92
C ARG A 61 6.11 34.45 22.47
N LEU A 62 6.69 35.33 23.29
CA LEU A 62 6.89 36.74 22.96
C LEU A 62 7.86 36.95 21.78
N GLU A 63 8.82 36.04 21.60
CA GLU A 63 9.81 36.11 20.52
C GLU A 63 9.46 35.13 19.39
N PHE A 64 8.93 33.97 19.75
CA PHE A 64 8.66 32.90 18.79
C PHE A 64 7.36 32.17 19.16
N PRO A 65 6.19 32.53 18.59
CA PRO A 65 4.91 32.05 19.09
C PRO A 65 4.60 30.59 18.74
N VAL A 66 5.11 30.10 17.61
CA VAL A 66 4.81 28.77 17.08
C VAL A 66 6.01 28.16 16.38
N PHE A 67 6.13 26.84 16.47
CA PHE A 67 7.00 26.06 15.59
C PHE A 67 6.19 25.47 14.44
N ALA A 68 6.63 25.75 13.21
CA ALA A 68 6.25 24.99 12.04
C ALA A 68 6.90 23.59 12.07
N GLY A 69 6.35 22.64 11.31
CA GLY A 69 6.87 21.26 11.24
C GLY A 69 8.36 21.19 10.90
N TRP A 70 8.85 21.98 9.96
CA TRP A 70 10.29 22.02 9.63
C TRP A 70 11.15 22.60 10.76
N GLN A 71 10.60 23.54 11.54
CA GLN A 71 11.31 24.14 12.68
C GLN A 71 11.37 23.18 13.87
N LEU A 72 10.33 22.38 14.07
CA LEU A 72 10.36 21.25 15.01
C LEU A 72 11.45 20.26 14.63
N PHE A 73 11.58 19.92 13.35
CA PHE A 73 12.67 19.05 12.90
C PHE A 73 14.04 19.65 13.18
N ALA A 74 14.24 20.94 12.88
CA ALA A 74 15.47 21.65 13.20
C ALA A 74 15.76 21.67 14.71
N ALA A 75 14.74 21.93 15.54
CA ALA A 75 14.84 21.88 16.99
C ALA A 75 15.25 20.48 17.47
N GLY A 76 14.66 19.43 16.88
CA GLY A 76 14.97 18.05 17.22
C GLY A 76 16.38 17.60 16.83
N LEU A 77 16.94 18.18 15.77
CA LEU A 77 18.34 18.00 15.39
C LEU A 77 19.32 18.83 16.23
N GLY A 78 18.84 19.65 17.17
CA GLY A 78 19.68 20.52 17.98
C GLY A 78 20.15 21.79 17.26
N ILE A 79 19.52 22.17 16.15
CA ILE A 79 19.91 23.35 15.38
C ILE A 79 19.47 24.62 16.14
N ALA A 80 20.42 25.51 16.39
CA ALA A 80 20.17 26.80 17.03
C ALA A 80 19.49 27.79 16.06
N PRO A 81 18.62 28.70 16.55
CA PRO A 81 18.22 28.87 17.95
C PRO A 81 17.05 27.96 18.38
N PHE A 82 16.45 27.21 17.45
CA PHE A 82 15.21 26.45 17.66
C PHE A 82 15.27 25.48 18.85
N ALA A 83 16.38 24.76 19.01
CA ALA A 83 16.56 23.81 20.11
C ALA A 83 16.61 24.48 21.51
N GLY A 84 17.03 25.74 21.60
CA GLY A 84 17.06 26.50 22.86
C GLY A 84 15.68 27.01 23.28
N TYR A 85 14.77 27.18 22.32
CA TYR A 85 13.44 27.75 22.55
C TYR A 85 12.38 26.74 23.01
N THR A 86 12.69 25.44 22.96
CA THR A 86 11.73 24.40 23.37
C THR A 86 11.70 24.17 24.88
N GLY A 87 12.80 24.46 25.58
CA GLY A 87 12.98 24.19 27.00
C GLY A 87 13.22 22.71 27.36
N PHE A 88 13.41 21.84 26.37
CA PHE A 88 13.66 20.41 26.59
C PHE A 88 15.16 20.07 26.63
N SER A 89 15.48 18.92 27.24
CA SER A 89 16.79 18.30 27.08
C SER A 89 17.05 17.90 25.62
N VAL A 90 18.30 17.59 25.26
CA VAL A 90 18.66 17.11 23.91
C VAL A 90 17.79 15.91 23.50
N PHE A 91 17.62 14.94 24.41
CA PHE A 91 16.77 13.78 24.17
C PHE A 91 15.29 14.18 23.99
N GLY A 92 14.78 15.08 24.83
CA GLY A 92 13.41 15.60 24.68
C GLY A 92 13.18 16.33 23.36
N ASN A 93 14.17 17.08 22.87
CA ASN A 93 14.13 17.72 21.55
C ASN A 93 14.05 16.68 20.42
N VAL A 94 14.83 15.61 20.48
CA VAL A 94 14.75 14.51 19.50
C VAL A 94 13.34 13.91 19.47
N LEU A 95 12.75 13.64 20.65
CA LEU A 95 11.39 13.11 20.76
C LEU A 95 10.31 14.08 20.28
N LEU A 96 10.51 15.39 20.49
CA LEU A 96 9.59 16.44 20.05
C LEU A 96 9.68 16.70 18.54
N GLY A 97 10.88 16.68 17.98
CA GLY A 97 11.14 17.16 16.62
C GLY A 97 11.37 16.05 15.61
N VAL A 98 12.35 15.19 15.88
CA VAL A 98 12.80 14.17 14.92
C VAL A 98 11.76 13.05 14.79
N VAL A 99 11.29 12.52 15.91
CA VAL A 99 10.34 11.40 15.93
C VAL A 99 9.08 11.68 15.10
N PRO A 100 8.39 12.84 15.24
CA PRO A 100 7.20 13.12 14.44
C PRO A 100 7.49 13.55 12.99
N VAL A 101 8.58 14.29 12.74
CA VAL A 101 8.79 14.91 11.43
C VAL A 101 9.58 14.00 10.48
N LEU A 102 10.53 13.20 10.97
CA LEU A 102 11.35 12.32 10.14
C LEU A 102 10.51 11.28 9.37
N PRO A 103 9.57 10.55 10.00
CA PRO A 103 8.71 9.61 9.28
C PRO A 103 7.87 10.29 8.20
N LEU A 104 7.42 11.52 8.46
CA LEU A 104 6.66 12.32 7.51
C LEU A 104 7.52 12.73 6.30
N LEU A 105 8.77 13.13 6.53
CA LEU A 105 9.75 13.42 5.47
C LEU A 105 10.04 12.19 4.61
N VAL A 106 10.22 11.02 5.25
CA VAL A 106 10.40 9.75 4.53
C VAL A 106 9.15 9.42 3.70
N LEU A 107 7.95 9.59 4.27
CA LEU A 107 6.69 9.39 3.55
C LEU A 107 6.58 10.31 2.33
N ILE A 108 6.91 11.60 2.47
CA ILE A 108 6.94 12.55 1.35
C ILE A 108 7.90 12.06 0.26
N ALA A 109 9.12 11.65 0.63
CA ALA A 109 10.09 11.15 -0.33
C ALA A 109 9.57 9.91 -1.08
N LEU A 110 8.95 8.96 -0.36
CA LEU A 110 8.35 7.77 -0.97
C LEU A 110 7.20 8.13 -1.94
N LEU A 111 6.36 9.10 -1.60
CA LEU A 111 5.28 9.57 -2.46
C LEU A 111 5.81 10.28 -3.72
N VAL A 112 6.87 11.08 -3.59
CA VAL A 112 7.55 11.72 -4.75
C VAL A 112 8.17 10.66 -5.67
N VAL A 113 8.83 9.65 -5.11
CA VAL A 113 9.35 8.51 -5.88
C VAL A 113 8.21 7.77 -6.56
N ARG A 114 7.08 7.55 -5.88
CA ARG A 114 5.89 6.89 -6.45
C ARG A 114 5.25 7.71 -7.58
N ALA A 115 5.23 9.04 -7.46
CA ALA A 115 4.70 9.94 -8.48
C ALA A 115 5.56 9.93 -9.77
N THR A 116 6.89 9.85 -9.62
CA THR A 116 7.84 9.83 -10.74
C THR A 116 8.03 8.42 -11.32
N LYS A 117 8.14 7.41 -10.46
CA LYS A 117 8.40 5.99 -10.79
C LYS A 117 7.45 5.07 -10.01
N PRO A 118 6.21 4.86 -10.49
CA PRO A 118 5.17 4.15 -9.73
C PRO A 118 5.48 2.67 -9.41
N ARG A 119 6.37 2.03 -10.20
CA ARG A 119 6.78 0.62 -10.01
C ARG A 119 8.06 0.44 -9.19
N ALA A 120 8.71 1.52 -8.77
CA ALA A 120 9.96 1.42 -8.01
C ALA A 120 9.75 0.96 -6.56
N LEU A 121 8.55 1.19 -6.01
CA LEU A 121 8.25 0.95 -4.60
C LEU A 121 6.92 0.20 -4.45
N PRO A 122 6.85 -0.85 -3.63
CA PRO A 122 5.60 -1.55 -3.35
C PRO A 122 4.69 -0.68 -2.48
N GLY A 123 3.36 -0.79 -2.69
CA GLY A 123 2.37 0.01 -1.96
C GLY A 123 2.42 -0.23 -0.45
N THR A 124 2.75 -1.44 -0.02
CA THR A 124 2.94 -1.81 1.39
C THR A 124 3.98 -0.97 2.12
N THR A 125 5.08 -0.59 1.47
CA THR A 125 6.09 0.26 2.10
C THR A 125 5.52 1.66 2.38
N ILE A 126 4.77 2.23 1.43
CA ILE A 126 4.11 3.53 1.62
C ILE A 126 3.10 3.45 2.76
N VAL A 127 2.31 2.37 2.82
CA VAL A 127 1.33 2.15 3.90
C VAL A 127 2.01 2.06 5.27
N LEU A 128 3.10 1.30 5.38
CA LEU A 128 3.85 1.16 6.63
C LEU A 128 4.35 2.52 7.12
N TRP A 129 4.98 3.30 6.24
CA TRP A 129 5.49 4.63 6.57
C TRP A 129 4.37 5.63 6.85
N ALA A 130 3.22 5.51 6.18
CA ALA A 130 2.05 6.35 6.44
C ALA A 130 1.45 6.08 7.82
N VAL A 131 1.31 4.80 8.21
CA VAL A 131 0.88 4.42 9.57
C VAL A 131 1.90 4.87 10.61
N PHE A 132 3.19 4.71 10.34
CA PHE A 132 4.24 5.14 11.26
C PHE A 132 4.25 6.66 11.44
N ALA A 133 4.13 7.44 10.35
CA ALA A 133 4.01 8.90 10.41
C ALA A 133 2.75 9.34 11.16
N PHE A 134 1.62 8.64 10.96
CA PHE A 134 0.40 8.88 11.73
C PHE A 134 0.60 8.64 13.24
N LEU A 135 1.21 7.52 13.63
CA LEU A 135 1.50 7.23 15.03
C LEU A 135 2.48 8.25 15.64
N ALA A 136 3.49 8.67 14.87
CA ALA A 136 4.44 9.68 15.31
C ALA A 136 3.81 11.08 15.44
N ALA A 137 2.82 11.42 14.60
CA ALA A 137 2.03 12.63 14.76
C ALA A 137 1.12 12.56 16.01
N ILE A 138 0.51 11.40 16.29
CA ILE A 138 -0.25 11.17 17.54
C ILE A 138 0.66 11.28 18.77
N TRP A 139 1.90 10.82 18.67
CA TRP A 139 2.87 10.98 19.75
C TRP A 139 3.06 12.45 20.16
N LEU A 140 3.07 13.40 19.22
CA LEU A 140 3.06 14.83 19.55
C LEU A 140 1.81 15.25 20.31
N VAL A 141 0.64 14.71 19.98
CA VAL A 141 -0.59 14.97 20.74
C VAL A 141 -0.45 14.47 22.18
N VAL A 142 0.10 13.27 22.37
CA VAL A 142 0.34 12.69 23.71
C VAL A 142 1.33 13.55 24.51
N LEU A 143 2.40 14.03 23.87
CA LEU A 143 3.32 14.99 24.49
C LEU A 143 2.62 16.30 24.86
N GLY A 144 1.67 16.75 24.04
CA GLY A 144 0.87 17.94 24.31
C GLY A 144 0.04 17.80 25.58
N TRP A 145 -0.63 16.65 25.74
CA TRP A 145 -1.35 16.30 26.97
C TRP A 145 -0.44 16.29 28.19
N ALA A 146 0.75 15.69 28.08
CA ALA A 146 1.72 15.67 29.17
C ALA A 146 2.19 17.08 29.58
N ARG A 147 2.14 18.05 28.67
CA ARG A 147 2.56 19.44 28.91
C ARG A 147 1.44 20.37 29.38
N LEU A 148 0.18 19.93 29.44
CA LEU A 148 -0.96 20.81 29.77
C LEU A 148 -0.81 21.57 31.09
N ASN A 149 -0.23 20.92 32.11
CA ASN A 149 0.01 21.55 33.40
C ASN A 149 1.03 22.69 33.32
N ALA A 150 1.98 22.60 32.38
CA ALA A 150 3.01 23.62 32.15
C ALA A 150 2.54 24.71 31.16
N THR A 151 1.51 24.45 30.35
CA THR A 151 0.95 25.40 29.38
C THR A 151 -0.32 26.09 29.86
N GLN A 152 -0.57 26.13 31.18
CA GLN A 152 -1.75 26.76 31.79
C GLN A 152 -3.09 26.23 31.23
N GLY A 153 -3.13 24.95 30.84
CA GLY A 153 -4.32 24.30 30.30
C GLY A 153 -4.52 24.45 28.79
N GLU A 154 -3.66 25.18 28.07
CA GLU A 154 -3.74 25.28 26.60
C GLU A 154 -2.99 24.12 25.94
N HIS A 155 -3.64 23.38 25.04
CA HIS A 155 -3.01 22.28 24.33
C HIS A 155 -2.02 22.82 23.26
N PRO A 156 -0.74 22.41 23.27
CA PRO A 156 0.26 23.01 22.40
C PRO A 156 0.19 22.54 20.93
N ALA A 157 -0.44 21.41 20.62
CA ALA A 157 -0.58 20.97 19.23
C ALA A 157 -1.58 21.84 18.44
N THR A 158 -1.25 22.19 17.20
CA THR A 158 -2.04 23.08 16.33
C THR A 158 -2.52 22.40 15.05
N TRP A 159 -3.23 23.15 14.20
CA TRP A 159 -3.88 22.64 12.97
C TRP A 159 -2.93 21.95 11.97
N GLY A 160 -1.67 22.37 11.86
CA GLY A 160 -0.72 21.74 10.95
C GLY A 160 -0.48 20.26 11.28
N LEU A 161 -0.44 19.91 12.57
CA LEU A 161 -0.34 18.53 13.02
C LEU A 161 -1.60 17.73 12.66
N LEU A 162 -2.79 18.33 12.80
CA LEU A 162 -4.05 17.70 12.43
C LEU A 162 -4.08 17.36 10.93
N ILE A 163 -3.68 18.31 10.06
CA ILE A 163 -3.64 18.08 8.62
C ILE A 163 -2.65 16.95 8.29
N ALA A 164 -1.44 16.98 8.86
CA ALA A 164 -0.45 15.92 8.69
C ALA A 164 -0.98 14.55 9.09
N THR A 165 -1.75 14.48 10.18
CA THR A 165 -2.35 13.24 10.70
C THR A 165 -3.42 12.70 9.76
N ILE A 166 -4.36 13.55 9.32
CA ILE A 166 -5.45 13.18 8.39
C ILE A 166 -4.88 12.71 7.06
N VAL A 167 -3.91 13.43 6.51
CA VAL A 167 -3.30 13.11 5.21
C VAL A 167 -2.48 11.82 5.30
N SER A 168 -1.77 11.58 6.40
CA SER A 168 -1.06 10.31 6.64
C SER A 168 -2.04 9.14 6.74
N LEU A 169 -3.15 9.30 7.47
CA LEU A 169 -4.19 8.28 7.57
C LEU A 169 -4.82 7.97 6.20
N PHE A 170 -5.18 9.01 5.44
CA PHE A 170 -5.70 8.85 4.09
C PHE A 170 -4.70 8.16 3.15
N THR A 171 -3.41 8.49 3.26
CA THR A 171 -2.35 7.83 2.49
C THR A 171 -2.30 6.34 2.82
N ALA A 172 -2.37 5.98 4.10
CA ALA A 172 -2.37 4.58 4.53
C ALA A 172 -3.58 3.82 3.97
N THR A 173 -4.79 4.40 4.02
CA THR A 173 -6.01 3.74 3.53
C THR A 173 -6.05 3.64 2.00
N ALA A 174 -5.72 4.71 1.28
CA ALA A 174 -5.74 4.73 -0.18
C ALA A 174 -4.75 3.73 -0.79
N PHE A 175 -3.48 3.79 -0.36
CA PHE A 175 -2.46 2.86 -0.86
C PHE A 175 -2.63 1.44 -0.30
N GLY A 176 -3.23 1.27 0.88
CA GLY A 176 -3.60 -0.03 1.42
C GLY A 176 -4.66 -0.73 0.57
N ASN A 177 -5.69 0.02 0.17
CA ASN A 177 -6.74 -0.48 -0.72
C ASN A 177 -6.19 -0.80 -2.11
N TRP A 178 -5.38 0.09 -2.71
CA TRP A 178 -4.75 -0.19 -4.00
C TRP A 178 -3.77 -1.37 -3.97
N TRP A 179 -3.07 -1.55 -2.85
CA TRP A 179 -2.24 -2.73 -2.66
C TRP A 179 -3.07 -4.01 -2.69
N ARG A 180 -4.18 -4.05 -1.94
CA ARG A 180 -5.06 -5.21 -1.83
C ARG A 180 -5.80 -5.53 -3.14
N LEU A 181 -6.27 -4.50 -3.85
CA LEU A 181 -7.19 -4.64 -5.00
C LEU A 181 -6.53 -4.91 -6.35
N GLY A 182 -5.18 -4.96 -6.43
CA GLY A 182 -4.58 -5.29 -7.73
C GLY A 182 -3.07 -5.12 -7.85
N GLU A 183 -2.40 -4.45 -6.91
CA GLU A 183 -0.94 -4.37 -6.98
C GLU A 183 -0.24 -5.58 -6.37
N LYS A 184 -0.88 -6.31 -5.46
CA LYS A 184 -0.30 -7.51 -4.84
C LYS A 184 0.11 -8.57 -5.89
N SER A 185 -0.62 -8.68 -7.00
CA SER A 185 -0.32 -9.63 -8.09
C SER A 185 0.87 -9.19 -8.95
N LEU A 186 1.18 -7.88 -9.00
CA LEU A 186 2.27 -7.33 -9.81
C LEU A 186 3.65 -7.49 -9.16
N TRP A 187 3.72 -7.90 -7.89
CA TRP A 187 4.97 -8.06 -7.15
C TRP A 187 5.21 -9.53 -6.83
N PRO A 188 6.32 -10.13 -7.30
CA PRO A 188 6.61 -11.52 -7.01
C PRO A 188 6.75 -11.71 -5.49
N ARG A 189 5.93 -12.59 -4.92
CA ARG A 189 6.10 -13.10 -3.56
C ARG A 189 7.49 -13.74 -3.49
N ARG A 190 8.47 -13.05 -2.90
CA ARG A 190 9.76 -13.65 -2.57
C ARG A 190 9.52 -14.71 -1.49
N GLY A 191 9.41 -15.97 -1.92
CA GLY A 191 9.25 -17.12 -1.03
C GLY A 191 8.16 -18.07 -1.51
N GLY A 192 8.51 -18.92 -2.47
CA GLY A 192 7.68 -20.04 -2.85
C GLY A 192 8.02 -20.54 -4.24
N LEU A 193 9.04 -21.38 -4.35
CA LEU A 193 8.91 -22.55 -5.20
C LEU A 193 7.60 -23.25 -4.78
N ARG A 194 6.46 -22.89 -5.39
CA ARG A 194 5.33 -23.79 -5.50
C ARG A 194 5.54 -24.50 -6.83
N LEU A 195 6.40 -25.51 -6.80
CA LEU A 195 6.17 -26.69 -7.64
C LEU A 195 4.76 -27.18 -7.30
N GLY A 196 3.86 -27.13 -8.29
CA GLY A 196 2.65 -27.95 -8.36
C GLY A 196 1.74 -27.96 -7.13
N ALA A 197 1.23 -26.81 -6.69
CA ALA A 197 0.09 -26.79 -5.76
C ALA A 197 -1.05 -26.02 -6.40
N ALA A 198 -2.14 -26.76 -6.64
CA ALA A 198 -3.40 -26.29 -7.18
C ALA A 198 -3.80 -24.91 -6.64
N GLU A 199 -4.31 -24.11 -7.57
CA GLU A 199 -4.91 -22.82 -7.34
C GLU A 199 -6.11 -23.01 -6.41
N GLU A 200 -5.97 -22.64 -5.13
CA GLU A 200 -7.12 -22.52 -4.23
C GLU A 200 -7.98 -21.36 -4.74
N PRO A 201 -9.27 -21.60 -5.05
CA PRO A 201 -10.15 -20.57 -5.55
C PRO A 201 -10.42 -19.58 -4.42
N ASN A 202 -10.08 -18.32 -4.67
CA ASN A 202 -10.45 -17.22 -3.81
C ASN A 202 -11.95 -16.96 -4.01
N ASP A 203 -12.72 -17.09 -2.93
CA ASP A 203 -14.16 -16.79 -2.88
C ASP A 203 -14.46 -15.43 -3.51
N GLY A 204 -15.03 -15.43 -4.71
CA GLY A 204 -15.58 -14.22 -5.34
C GLY A 204 -15.38 -14.09 -6.86
N ASP A 205 -14.51 -14.88 -7.50
CA ASP A 205 -14.37 -14.82 -8.95
C ASP A 205 -15.37 -15.76 -9.64
N ALA A 206 -16.16 -15.18 -10.55
CA ALA A 206 -17.09 -15.90 -11.40
C ALA A 206 -16.35 -17.01 -12.14
N LEU A 207 -16.77 -18.25 -11.91
CA LEU A 207 -16.28 -19.44 -12.60
C LEU A 207 -16.22 -19.18 -14.11
N THR A 208 -15.04 -19.36 -14.70
CA THR A 208 -14.92 -19.34 -16.15
C THR A 208 -15.70 -20.52 -16.72
N THR A 209 -16.23 -20.36 -17.93
CA THR A 209 -17.11 -21.36 -18.58
C THR A 209 -16.48 -22.75 -18.67
N GLU A 210 -15.15 -22.81 -18.73
CA GLU A 210 -14.37 -24.06 -18.71
C GLU A 210 -14.44 -24.79 -17.36
N GLN A 211 -14.49 -24.06 -16.23
CA GLN A 211 -14.63 -24.66 -14.90
C GLN A 211 -16.06 -25.16 -14.63
N LEU A 212 -17.07 -24.52 -15.22
CA LEU A 212 -18.45 -25.01 -15.19
C LEU A 212 -18.62 -26.31 -16.00
N LEU A 213 -17.97 -26.41 -17.16
CA LEU A 213 -17.98 -27.63 -17.98
C LEU A 213 -17.32 -28.81 -17.26
N GLN A 214 -16.23 -28.56 -16.53
CA GLN A 214 -15.52 -29.60 -15.80
C GLN A 214 -16.31 -30.11 -14.57
N ALA A 215 -17.08 -29.24 -13.91
CA ALA A 215 -17.97 -29.65 -12.81
C ALA A 215 -19.20 -30.45 -13.31
N LEU A 216 -19.69 -30.16 -14.51
CA LEU A 216 -20.79 -30.92 -15.14
C LEU A 216 -20.37 -32.33 -15.56
N ASP A 217 -19.14 -32.52 -16.03
CA ASP A 217 -18.61 -33.85 -16.40
C ASP A 217 -18.40 -34.76 -15.17
N GLU A 218 -18.08 -34.21 -14.00
CA GLU A 218 -17.96 -35.00 -12.77
C GLU A 218 -19.32 -35.40 -12.17
N GLU A 219 -20.39 -34.63 -12.40
CA GLU A 219 -21.72 -34.90 -11.86
C GLU A 219 -22.44 -36.05 -12.60
N ASP A 220 -22.19 -36.23 -13.91
CA ASP A 220 -22.75 -37.34 -14.69
C ASP A 220 -22.03 -38.69 -14.48
N ALA A 221 -20.81 -38.69 -13.95
CA ALA A 221 -20.07 -39.91 -13.61
C ALA A 221 -20.52 -40.58 -12.30
N ALA A 222 -21.35 -39.89 -11.49
CA ALA A 222 -21.78 -40.34 -10.17
C ALA A 222 -23.23 -40.87 -10.10
N LYS A 223 -23.86 -41.20 -11.24
CA LYS A 223 -25.13 -41.96 -11.23
C LYS A 223 -24.86 -43.46 -11.12
N PRO A 224 -25.22 -44.13 -10.01
CA PRO A 224 -25.25 -45.59 -9.99
C PRO A 224 -26.33 -46.10 -10.96
N ALA A 225 -26.00 -47.15 -11.70
CA ALA A 225 -26.93 -47.84 -12.60
C ALA A 225 -28.18 -48.31 -11.83
N PRO A 226 -29.39 -48.20 -12.41
CA PRO A 226 -30.60 -48.66 -11.74
C PRO A 226 -30.60 -50.18 -11.62
N ASP A 227 -30.82 -50.65 -10.40
CA ASP A 227 -31.02 -52.05 -10.04
C ASP A 227 -32.26 -52.58 -10.78
N ASP A 228 -32.04 -53.55 -11.67
CA ASP A 228 -33.09 -54.25 -12.41
C ASP A 228 -33.78 -55.25 -11.45
N GLU A 229 -34.79 -54.76 -10.75
CA GLU A 229 -35.71 -55.54 -9.91
C GLU A 229 -36.54 -56.47 -10.82
N GLY A 230 -35.96 -57.64 -11.11
CA GLY A 230 -36.57 -58.69 -11.90
C GLY A 230 -37.79 -59.31 -11.21
N ASP A 231 -38.95 -58.73 -11.48
CA ASP A 231 -40.27 -59.34 -11.32
C ASP A 231 -40.35 -60.64 -12.13
N LYS A 232 -40.64 -61.77 -11.47
CA LYS A 232 -41.00 -63.03 -12.15
C LYS A 232 -42.37 -63.49 -11.67
N PRO A 233 -43.32 -63.72 -12.60
CA PRO A 233 -44.65 -64.18 -12.27
C PRO A 233 -44.71 -65.69 -12.05
N SER A 234 -45.69 -66.05 -11.22
CA SER A 234 -46.32 -67.36 -11.02
C SER A 234 -46.23 -68.37 -12.18
N ARG A 235 -45.71 -69.57 -11.89
CA ARG A 235 -46.39 -70.87 -12.11
C ARG A 235 -45.66 -72.03 -11.43
#